data_AF-A0A8H4S4V5-F1
#
_entry.id   AF-A0A8H4S4V5-F1
#
_cell.length_a   1.000
_cell.length_b   1.000
_cell.length_c   1.000
_cell.angle_alpha   90.00
_cell.angle_beta   90.00
_cell.angle_gamma   90.00
#
_symmetry.space_group_name_H-M   'P 1'
#
loop_
_entity.id
_entity.type
_entity.pdbx_description
1 polymer ?
#
loop_
_entity_poly.entity_id
_entity_poly.type
_entity_poly.pdbx_seq_one_letter_code
_entity_poly.pdbx_strand_id
1 'polypeptide(L)'
;MEDQTAGYRLIEDYDIGPRFLGYPLEDGRVIGFLMERIANARHAGPQDLDIFQQTLAQLHALGIKHGDVNRFNFLIRDSRAILSDFDTTRKRDDSNLPSDQLLEVHSCAFSFNPGVGC
;
A
#
# COMPACT_ATOMS: atom_id res chain seq x y z
N MET A 1 8.96 -3.53 -13.12
CA MET A 1 8.04 -4.68 -12.99
C MET A 1 8.50 -5.64 -11.89
N GLU A 2 9.79 -5.97 -11.82
CA GLU A 2 10.33 -6.79 -10.72
C GLU A 2 10.07 -6.16 -9.35
N ASP A 3 10.36 -4.86 -9.18
CA ASP A 3 10.18 -4.14 -7.90
C ASP A 3 8.72 -4.13 -7.40
N GLN A 4 7.77 -3.79 -8.29
CA GLN A 4 6.34 -3.83 -8.01
C GLN A 4 5.88 -5.21 -7.54
N THR A 5 6.22 -6.27 -8.28
CA THR A 5 5.80 -7.62 -7.91
C THR A 5 6.51 -8.17 -6.69
N ALA A 6 7.72 -7.69 -6.38
CA ALA A 6 8.41 -8.01 -5.12
C ALA A 6 7.65 -7.45 -3.92
N GLY A 7 7.10 -6.24 -4.03
CA GLY A 7 6.23 -5.65 -3.01
C GLY A 7 5.01 -6.52 -2.68
N TYR A 8 4.29 -7.00 -3.71
CA TYR A 8 3.15 -7.90 -3.52
C TYR A 8 3.52 -9.23 -2.86
N ARG A 9 4.74 -9.75 -3.09
CA ARG A 9 5.24 -10.96 -2.42
C ARG A 9 5.57 -10.72 -0.96
N LEU A 10 5.99 -9.51 -0.57
CA LEU A 10 6.30 -9.18 0.82
C LEU A 10 5.05 -9.18 1.71
N ILE A 11 3.91 -8.81 1.13
CA ILE A 11 2.61 -8.71 1.80
C ILE A 11 1.69 -9.91 1.52
N GLU A 12 2.20 -10.94 0.83
CA GLU A 12 1.49 -12.18 0.60
C GLU A 12 1.08 -12.79 1.95
N ASP A 13 -0.18 -13.22 2.05
CA ASP A 13 -0.83 -13.78 3.24
C ASP A 13 -1.20 -12.81 4.40
N TYR A 14 -0.96 -11.49 4.27
CA TYR A 14 -1.26 -10.54 5.36
C TYR A 14 -2.59 -9.77 5.24
N ASP A 15 -3.37 -9.98 4.19
CA ASP A 15 -4.65 -9.28 3.91
C ASP A 15 -4.51 -7.73 3.90
N ILE A 16 -3.32 -7.22 3.55
CA ILE A 16 -3.01 -5.78 3.50
C ILE A 16 -3.24 -5.20 2.10
N GLY A 17 -3.15 -6.03 1.05
CA GLY A 17 -3.24 -5.62 -0.34
C GLY A 17 -3.86 -6.71 -1.22
N PRO A 18 -4.13 -6.40 -2.50
CA PRO A 18 -4.63 -7.38 -3.46
C PRO A 18 -3.71 -8.61 -3.57
N ARG A 19 -4.31 -9.79 -3.66
CA ARG A 19 -3.53 -11.01 -3.89
C ARG A 19 -2.88 -11.01 -5.26
N PHE A 20 -1.60 -11.37 -5.34
CA PHE A 20 -0.92 -11.61 -6.61
C PHE A 20 -1.51 -12.86 -7.29
N LEU A 21 -1.82 -12.75 -8.60
CA LEU A 21 -2.44 -13.85 -9.37
C LEU A 21 -1.48 -14.51 -10.36
N GLY A 22 -0.43 -13.82 -10.82
CA GLY A 22 0.53 -14.36 -11.76
C GLY A 22 0.97 -13.39 -12.85
N TYR A 23 1.71 -13.92 -13.82
CA TYR A 23 2.20 -13.18 -14.99
C TYR A 23 1.41 -13.60 -16.25
N PRO A 24 0.67 -12.69 -16.91
CA PRO A 24 0.06 -12.95 -18.21
C PRO A 24 1.14 -13.04 -19.30
N LEU A 25 0.88 -13.92 -20.26
CA LEU A 25 1.75 -14.17 -21.42
C LEU A 25 1.03 -13.77 -22.71
N GLU A 26 1.74 -13.08 -23.60
CA GLU A 26 1.34 -12.83 -24.99
C GLU A 26 2.49 -13.28 -25.90
N ASP A 27 2.21 -14.20 -26.83
CA ASP A 27 3.21 -14.85 -27.70
C ASP A 27 4.46 -15.36 -26.95
N GLY A 28 4.26 -15.94 -25.76
CA GLY A 28 5.33 -16.49 -24.92
C GLY A 28 6.16 -15.46 -24.16
N ARG A 29 5.78 -14.18 -24.20
CA ARG A 29 6.43 -13.08 -23.46
C ARG A 29 5.58 -12.61 -22.30
N VAL A 30 6.20 -12.32 -21.16
CA VAL A 30 5.52 -11.69 -20.03
C VAL A 30 5.25 -10.23 -20.37
N ILE A 31 3.97 -9.83 -20.34
CA ILE A 31 3.54 -8.46 -20.70
C ILE A 31 3.13 -7.60 -19.50
N GLY A 32 3.10 -8.18 -18.29
CA GLY A 32 2.63 -7.51 -17.10
C GLY A 32 2.45 -8.49 -15.95
N PHE A 33 1.60 -8.15 -14.99
CA PHE A 33 1.22 -9.02 -13.89
C PHE A 33 -0.27 -8.83 -13.56
N LEU A 34 -0.85 -9.82 -12.90
CA LEU A 34 -2.25 -9.82 -12.51
C LEU A 34 -2.36 -9.85 -10.99
N MET A 35 -3.40 -9.17 -10.50
CA MET A 35 -3.76 -9.10 -9.09
C MET A 35 -5.25 -9.28 -8.92
N GLU A 36 -5.67 -9.59 -7.69
CA GLU A 36 -7.06 -9.66 -7.31
C GLU A 36 -7.78 -8.36 -7.69
N ARG A 37 -8.95 -8.50 -8.33
CA ARG A 37 -9.85 -7.38 -8.56
C ARG A 37 -10.58 -7.05 -7.26
N ILE A 38 -10.30 -5.88 -6.70
CA ILE A 38 -11.01 -5.36 -5.54
C ILE A 38 -12.37 -4.80 -5.97
N ALA A 39 -13.44 -5.55 -5.73
CA ALA A 39 -14.81 -5.11 -6.00
C ALA A 39 -15.42 -4.40 -4.78
N ASN A 40 -16.40 -3.53 -5.02
CA ASN A 40 -17.15 -2.82 -3.97
C ASN A 40 -16.28 -1.99 -3.01
N ALA A 41 -15.13 -1.52 -3.49
CA ALA A 41 -14.28 -0.61 -2.75
C ALA A 41 -14.45 0.84 -3.23
N ARG A 42 -14.13 1.78 -2.35
CA ARG A 42 -14.04 3.21 -2.66
C ARG A 42 -12.67 3.74 -2.27
N HIS A 43 -12.24 4.85 -2.85
CA HIS A 43 -11.07 5.55 -2.31
C HIS A 43 -11.30 6.00 -0.87
N ALA A 44 -10.23 6.00 -0.09
CA ALA A 44 -10.24 6.53 1.26
C ALA A 44 -10.56 8.05 1.23
N GLY A 45 -11.28 8.51 2.24
CA GLY A 45 -11.53 9.92 2.54
C GLY A 45 -10.97 10.31 3.92
N PRO A 46 -11.04 11.60 4.30
CA PRO A 46 -10.48 12.09 5.56
C PRO A 46 -11.00 11.36 6.81
N GLN A 47 -12.23 10.86 6.77
CA GLN A 47 -12.85 10.08 7.85
C GLN A 47 -12.22 8.69 8.05
N ASP A 48 -11.45 8.20 7.09
CA ASP A 48 -10.84 6.87 7.12
C ASP A 48 -9.39 6.89 7.66
N LEU A 49 -8.95 8.03 8.20
CA LEU A 49 -7.58 8.22 8.69
C LEU A 49 -7.20 7.17 9.76
N ASP A 50 -8.13 6.79 10.63
CA ASP A 50 -7.89 5.77 11.65
C ASP A 50 -7.65 4.38 11.03
N ILE A 51 -8.45 4.01 10.03
CA ILE A 51 -8.32 2.74 9.30
C ILE A 51 -6.96 2.71 8.56
N PHE A 52 -6.58 3.85 8.00
CA PHE A 52 -5.31 4.02 7.32
C PHE A 52 -4.13 3.80 8.28
N GLN A 53 -4.14 4.48 9.43
CA GLN A 53 -3.08 4.36 10.42
C GLN A 53 -2.94 2.93 10.94
N GLN A 54 -4.05 2.23 11.16
CA GLN A 54 -4.05 0.83 11.56
C GLN A 54 -3.40 -0.06 10.51
N THR A 55 -3.73 0.13 9.24
CA THR A 55 -3.21 -0.69 8.14
C THR A 55 -1.71 -0.43 7.92
N LEU A 56 -1.27 0.83 8.02
CA LEU A 56 0.16 1.15 8.00
C LEU A 56 0.90 0.56 9.20
N ALA A 57 0.30 0.62 10.40
CA ALA A 57 0.91 0.04 11.60
C ALA A 57 1.08 -1.48 11.44
N GLN A 58 0.11 -2.17 10.84
CA GLN A 58 0.23 -3.58 10.48
C GLN A 58 1.39 -3.82 9.50
N LEU A 59 1.47 -3.04 8.43
CA LEU A 59 2.57 -3.15 7.45
C LEU A 59 3.94 -2.93 8.10
N HIS A 60 4.05 -1.93 8.98
CA HIS A 60 5.29 -1.63 9.69
C HIS A 60 5.66 -2.69 10.72
N ALA A 61 4.67 -3.33 11.36
CA ALA A 61 4.90 -4.44 12.28
C ALA A 61 5.50 -5.67 11.58
N LEU A 62 5.29 -5.80 10.27
CA LEU A 62 5.93 -6.82 9.43
C LEU A 62 7.36 -6.43 9.01
N GLY A 63 7.85 -5.26 9.42
CA GLY A 63 9.13 -4.72 8.97
C GLY A 63 9.09 -4.32 7.50
N ILE A 64 7.93 -3.92 6.98
CA ILE A 64 7.75 -3.52 5.57
C ILE A 64 7.45 -2.02 5.53
N LYS A 65 8.06 -1.32 4.57
CA LYS A 65 7.81 0.08 4.26
C LYS A 65 7.14 0.18 2.90
N HIS A 66 6.04 0.92 2.78
CA HIS A 66 5.33 1.08 1.51
C HIS A 66 6.11 1.98 0.54
N GLY A 67 6.66 3.10 1.03
CA GLY A 67 7.50 4.00 0.25
C GLY A 67 6.77 5.12 -0.51
N ASP A 68 5.51 4.90 -0.91
CA ASP A 68 4.63 5.92 -1.51
C ASP A 68 3.25 5.91 -0.83
N VAL A 69 3.19 6.51 0.36
CA VAL A 69 1.96 6.54 1.15
C VAL A 69 1.17 7.81 0.82
N ASN A 70 0.06 7.62 0.11
CA ASN A 70 -0.91 8.67 -0.22
C ASN A 70 -2.33 8.08 -0.30
N ARG A 71 -3.38 8.90 -0.14
CA ARG A 71 -4.78 8.43 -0.11
C ARG A 71 -5.25 7.67 -1.36
N PHE A 72 -4.61 7.89 -2.52
CA PHE A 72 -5.03 7.25 -3.77
C PHE A 72 -4.61 5.78 -3.82
N ASN A 73 -3.55 5.43 -3.10
CA ASN A 73 -3.04 4.07 -2.94
C ASN A 73 -3.85 3.26 -1.90
N PHE A 74 -4.95 3.80 -1.38
CA PHE A 74 -5.78 3.17 -0.36
C PHE A 74 -7.23 3.05 -0.83
N LEU A 75 -7.71 1.81 -0.80
CA LEU A 75 -9.08 1.46 -1.09
C LEU A 75 -9.76 0.97 0.18
N ILE A 76 -10.95 1.47 0.47
CA ILE A 76 -11.77 1.04 1.60
C ILE A 76 -12.79 0.01 1.12
N ARG A 77 -12.77 -1.16 1.74
CA ARG A 77 -13.72 -2.26 1.51
C ARG A 77 -14.09 -2.87 2.86
N ASP A 78 -15.38 -3.01 3.15
CA ASP A 78 -15.89 -3.65 4.37
C ASP A 78 -15.22 -3.13 5.67
N SER A 79 -15.00 -1.81 5.74
CA SER A 79 -14.31 -1.10 6.83
C SER A 79 -12.83 -1.44 7.04
N ARG A 80 -12.19 -2.02 6.03
CA ARG A 80 -10.74 -2.26 5.96
C ARG A 80 -10.13 -1.41 4.87
N ALA A 81 -8.87 -1.02 5.06
CA ALA A 81 -8.09 -0.45 3.98
C ALA A 81 -7.28 -1.54 3.28
N ILE A 82 -7.25 -1.45 1.96
CA ILE A 82 -6.49 -2.29 1.05
C ILE A 82 -5.48 -1.36 0.38
N LEU A 83 -4.19 -1.59 0.61
CA LEU A 83 -3.11 -0.85 -0.04
C LEU A 83 -2.90 -1.36 -1.46
N SER A 84 -2.56 -0.46 -2.36
CA SER A 84 -2.15 -0.74 -3.73
C SER A 84 -0.89 0.06 -4.07
N ASP A 85 -0.27 -0.27 -5.21
CA ASP A 85 0.93 0.41 -5.73
C ASP A 85 2.19 0.21 -4.88
N PHE A 86 2.64 -1.04 -4.81
CA PHE A 86 3.79 -1.47 -4.01
C PHE A 86 5.15 -1.28 -4.71
N ASP A 87 5.25 -0.40 -5.72
CA ASP A 87 6.46 -0.22 -6.54
C ASP A 87 7.69 0.21 -5.74
N THR A 88 7.45 0.97 -4.68
CA THR A 88 8.50 1.48 -3.79
C THR A 88 8.57 0.71 -2.47
N THR A 89 7.82 -0.39 -2.38
CA THR A 89 7.72 -1.21 -1.17
C THR A 89 8.97 -2.04 -0.98
N ARG A 90 9.45 -2.07 0.27
CA ARG A 90 10.69 -2.75 0.63
C ARG A 90 10.68 -3.17 2.08
N LYS A 91 11.50 -4.17 2.41
CA LYS A 91 11.82 -4.47 3.81
C LYS A 91 12.51 -3.25 4.42
N ARG A 92 12.12 -2.94 5.65
CA ARG A 92 12.66 -1.85 6.46
C ARG A 92 14.01 -2.28 7.05
N ASP A 93 14.99 -1.39 7.00
CA ASP A 93 16.23 -1.52 7.77
C ASP A 93 16.00 -0.98 9.19
N ASP A 94 16.46 -1.71 10.22
CA ASP A 94 16.18 -1.41 11.64
C ASP A 94 16.64 -0.02 12.12
N SER A 95 17.51 0.65 11.37
CA SER A 95 18.19 1.89 11.80
C SER A 95 17.31 3.15 11.83
N ASN A 96 16.13 3.17 11.18
CA ASN A 96 15.29 4.38 11.03
C ASN A 96 13.81 4.22 11.42
N LEU A 97 13.50 3.26 12.29
CA LEU A 97 12.14 2.84 12.69
C LEU A 97 11.14 3.97 13.03
N PRO A 98 11.43 4.91 13.96
CA PRO A 98 10.43 5.90 14.39
C PRO A 98 10.19 7.00 13.36
N SER A 99 11.25 7.43 12.68
CA SER A 99 11.20 8.55 11.73
C SER A 99 10.43 8.20 10.47
N ASP A 100 10.62 6.99 9.95
CA ASP A 100 9.94 6.52 8.74
C ASP A 100 8.42 6.37 8.95
N GLN A 101 8.02 5.87 10.12
CA GLN A 101 6.60 5.74 10.45
C GLN A 101 5.93 7.11 10.56
N LEU A 102 6.59 8.07 11.20
CA LEU A 102 6.08 9.43 11.34
C LEU A 102 5.90 10.11 9.97
N LEU A 103 6.86 9.94 9.07
CA LEU A 103 6.83 10.53 7.72
C LEU A 103 5.69 9.97 6.86
N GLU A 104 5.46 8.65 6.88
CA GLU A 104 4.37 8.04 6.11
C GLU A 104 2.99 8.44 6.64
N VAL A 105 2.81 8.48 7.96
CA VAL A 105 1.57 8.97 8.58
C VAL A 105 1.34 10.46 8.27
N HIS A 106 2.40 11.27 8.29
CA HIS A 106 2.30 12.69 7.94
C HIS A 106 1.96 12.90 6.46
N SER A 107 2.61 12.18 5.54
CA SER A 107 2.31 12.19 4.10
C SER A 107 0.84 11.83 3.85
N CYS A 108 0.37 10.79 4.53
CA CYS A 108 -1.03 10.39 4.51
C CYS A 108 -1.97 11.53 4.95
N ALA A 109 -1.76 12.09 6.14
CA ALA A 109 -2.62 13.14 6.68
C ALA A 109 -2.70 14.35 5.73
N PHE A 110 -1.57 14.71 5.11
CA PHE A 110 -1.50 15.76 4.10
C PHE A 110 -2.31 15.41 2.84
N SER A 111 -2.24 14.16 2.37
CA SER A 111 -3.01 13.71 1.20
C SER A 111 -4.53 13.77 1.41
N PHE A 112 -4.99 13.65 2.66
CA PHE A 112 -6.40 13.82 3.02
C PHE A 112 -6.83 15.27 3.21
N ASN A 113 -5.88 16.19 3.41
CA ASN A 113 -6.20 17.59 3.72
C ASN A 113 -5.33 18.55 2.87
N PRO A 114 -5.60 18.66 1.55
CA PRO A 114 -4.80 19.51 0.67
C PRO A 114 -4.94 21.01 0.95
N GLY A 115 -5.87 21.42 1.84
CA GLY A 115 -6.12 22.81 2.22
C GLY A 115 -5.21 23.37 3.33
N VAL A 116 -4.36 22.54 3.95
CA VAL A 116 -3.28 22.99 4.84
C VAL A 116 -1.98 23.01 4.04
N GLY A 117 -1.84 23.99 3.17
CA GLY A 117 -0.63 24.24 2.39
C GLY A 117 -0.30 25.73 2.35
N CYS A 118 0.74 26.09 3.12
CA CYS A 118 1.41 27.40 3.26
C CYS A 118 0.65 28.51 4.00
#